data_AF-A0A3D2XEG5-F1
#
_entry.id   AF-A0A3D2XEG5-F1
#
_cell.length_a   1.000
_cell.length_b   1.000
_cell.length_c   1.000
_cell.angle_alpha   90.00
_cell.angle_beta   90.00
_cell.angle_gamma   90.00
#
_symmetry.space_group_name_H-M   'P 1'
#
loop_
_entity.id
_entity.type
_entity.pdbx_description
1 polymer ?
#
loop_
_entity_poly.entity_id
_entity_poly.type
_entity_poly.pdbx_seq_one_letter_code
_entity_poly.pdbx_strand_id
1 'polypeptide(L)'
;MNVTKSIPEYKNYLTDFCGLMEAIKNEYQLASHQFDSVFVYEYHHTISNNDQLAASIKTNEKETVLLDTKTYGGLKIDFSSGFFFHGINNMSYTQSKQSFRYKEQRLSVNTVTGQLDSSFTGAIKDTSGLLIYNKTRKINYSAAFLANIYTRSRGSVNHALSFGFMLNNSDNNFPLNLMAGYSFLVQANKTRIAVSLGTVWGKRTVLPVEAEPYVWNKETNPANRLYNSKYDVPKFVDGDIQLDYKGALSWYFGLSFSFASTGK
;
A
#
# COMPACT_ATOMS: atom_id res chain seq x y z
N MET A 1 -27.33 -81.71 -55.63
CA MET A 1 -27.70 -80.31 -55.90
C MET A 1 -26.82 -79.42 -55.04
N ASN A 2 -25.94 -78.62 -55.64
CA ASN A 2 -25.36 -77.43 -55.03
C ASN A 2 -24.86 -76.55 -56.17
N VAL A 3 -25.66 -75.53 -56.49
CA VAL A 3 -25.35 -74.51 -57.49
C VAL A 3 -24.86 -73.29 -56.73
N THR A 4 -23.56 -73.19 -56.52
CA THR A 4 -22.91 -71.93 -56.13
C THR A 4 -22.67 -71.12 -57.41
N LYS A 5 -23.68 -70.37 -57.83
CA LYS A 5 -23.48 -69.27 -58.79
C LYS A 5 -22.81 -68.11 -58.05
N SER A 6 -21.54 -67.86 -58.33
CA SER A 6 -20.89 -66.59 -57.99
C SER A 6 -21.57 -65.48 -58.79
N ILE A 7 -22.15 -64.49 -58.10
CA ILE A 7 -22.90 -63.39 -58.71
C ILE A 7 -21.93 -62.22 -58.93
N PRO A 8 -21.56 -61.88 -60.17
CA PRO A 8 -20.64 -60.78 -60.49
C PRO A 8 -21.18 -59.40 -60.11
N GLU A 9 -22.50 -59.28 -59.94
CA GLU A 9 -23.21 -58.00 -59.71
C GLU A 9 -22.89 -57.38 -58.35
N TYR A 10 -22.52 -58.18 -57.34
CA TYR A 10 -22.14 -57.67 -56.02
C TYR A 10 -20.81 -56.91 -56.02
N LYS A 11 -19.89 -57.28 -56.93
CA LYS A 11 -18.54 -56.69 -56.99
C LYS A 11 -18.58 -55.28 -57.57
N ASN A 12 -19.45 -55.05 -58.55
CA ASN A 12 -19.67 -53.72 -59.13
C ASN A 12 -20.33 -52.80 -58.11
N TYR A 13 -21.35 -53.28 -57.39
CA TYR A 13 -22.03 -52.49 -56.36
C TYR A 13 -21.08 -52.07 -55.23
N LEU A 14 -20.20 -52.97 -54.79
CA LEU A 14 -19.21 -52.64 -53.75
C LEU A 14 -18.19 -51.61 -54.23
N THR A 15 -17.79 -51.71 -55.51
CA THR A 15 -16.82 -50.79 -56.12
C THR A 15 -17.43 -49.39 -56.27
N ASP A 16 -18.67 -49.30 -56.72
CA ASP A 16 -19.40 -48.03 -56.85
C ASP A 16 -19.67 -47.39 -55.47
N PHE A 17 -20.02 -48.21 -54.47
CA PHE A 17 -20.20 -47.74 -53.09
C PHE A 17 -18.89 -47.21 -52.49
N CYS A 18 -17.77 -47.91 -52.69
CA CYS A 18 -16.45 -47.44 -52.25
C CYS A 18 -16.06 -46.13 -52.94
N GLY A 19 -16.30 -46.01 -54.25
CA GLY A 19 -16.05 -44.78 -55.01
C GLY A 19 -16.89 -43.60 -54.51
N LEU A 20 -18.17 -43.83 -54.17
CA LEU A 20 -19.04 -42.81 -53.59
C LEU A 20 -18.55 -42.37 -52.19
N MET A 21 -18.16 -43.33 -51.34
CA MET A 21 -17.65 -43.02 -50.00
C MET A 21 -16.33 -42.24 -50.04
N GLU A 22 -15.47 -42.53 -51.01
CA GLU A 22 -14.21 -41.82 -51.20
C GLU A 22 -14.44 -40.39 -51.74
N ALA A 23 -15.42 -40.21 -52.64
CA ALA A 23 -15.84 -38.89 -53.09
C ALA A 23 -16.45 -38.05 -51.95
N ILE A 24 -17.31 -38.64 -51.11
CA ILE A 24 -17.88 -37.98 -49.93
C ILE A 24 -16.78 -37.61 -48.93
N LYS A 25 -15.80 -38.49 -48.71
CA LYS A 25 -14.65 -38.21 -47.84
C LYS A 25 -13.81 -37.04 -48.36
N ASN A 26 -13.54 -36.99 -49.67
CA ASN A 26 -12.76 -35.91 -50.27
C ASN A 26 -13.50 -34.57 -50.24
N GLU A 27 -14.81 -34.55 -50.53
CA GLU A 27 -15.69 -33.39 -50.34
C GLU A 27 -15.70 -32.93 -48.88
N TYR A 28 -15.80 -33.85 -47.93
CA TYR A 28 -15.76 -33.54 -46.50
C TYR A 28 -14.41 -32.98 -46.06
N GLN A 29 -13.28 -33.50 -46.58
CA GLN A 29 -11.94 -32.99 -46.30
C GLN A 29 -11.69 -31.60 -46.91
N LEU A 30 -12.21 -31.36 -48.12
CA LEU A 30 -12.17 -30.03 -48.74
C LEU A 30 -13.02 -29.03 -47.97
N ALA A 31 -14.21 -29.43 -47.51
CA ALA A 31 -15.05 -28.63 -46.65
C ALA A 31 -14.36 -28.37 -45.29
N SER A 32 -13.81 -29.41 -44.64
CA SER A 32 -13.15 -29.24 -43.33
C SER A 32 -11.92 -28.34 -43.41
N HIS A 33 -11.13 -28.41 -44.49
CA HIS A 33 -10.00 -27.51 -44.69
C HIS A 33 -10.41 -26.07 -45.05
N GLN A 34 -11.60 -25.84 -45.63
CA GLN A 34 -12.19 -24.49 -45.74
C GLN A 34 -12.67 -23.94 -44.39
N PHE A 35 -13.02 -24.82 -43.44
CA PHE A 35 -13.42 -24.44 -42.08
C PHE A 35 -12.26 -24.43 -41.06
N ASP A 36 -11.07 -24.91 -41.44
CA ASP A 36 -9.85 -24.86 -40.60
C ASP A 36 -9.32 -23.44 -40.39
N SER A 37 -9.75 -22.45 -41.17
CA SER A 37 -9.74 -21.06 -40.72
C SER A 37 -10.87 -20.88 -39.72
N VAL A 38 -10.68 -21.40 -38.50
CA VAL A 38 -11.50 -21.03 -37.35
C VAL A 38 -11.33 -19.51 -37.20
N PHE A 39 -12.23 -18.75 -37.80
CA PHE A 39 -12.43 -17.35 -37.50
C PHE A 39 -12.96 -17.33 -36.08
N VAL A 40 -12.06 -17.30 -35.10
CA VAL A 40 -12.41 -17.00 -33.72
C VAL A 40 -12.81 -15.54 -33.71
N TYR A 41 -14.12 -15.29 -33.87
CA TYR A 41 -14.70 -13.99 -33.58
C TYR A 41 -14.68 -13.79 -32.07
N GLU A 42 -13.53 -13.38 -31.56
CA GLU A 42 -13.39 -13.03 -30.15
C GLU A 42 -13.91 -11.60 -29.96
N TYR A 43 -15.18 -11.50 -29.56
CA TYR A 43 -15.79 -10.22 -29.26
C TYR A 43 -15.39 -9.78 -27.85
N HIS A 44 -14.36 -8.94 -27.76
CA HIS A 44 -13.89 -8.40 -26.48
C HIS A 44 -14.73 -7.20 -26.07
N HIS A 45 -15.66 -7.40 -25.13
CA HIS A 45 -16.25 -6.30 -24.36
C HIS A 45 -15.44 -6.09 -23.09
N THR A 46 -14.44 -5.22 -23.15
CA THR A 46 -13.73 -4.75 -21.95
C THR A 46 -14.30 -3.41 -21.52
N ILE A 47 -15.00 -3.36 -20.39
CA ILE A 47 -15.18 -2.09 -19.66
C ILE A 47 -13.83 -1.80 -19.00
N SER A 48 -12.93 -1.23 -19.79
CA SER A 48 -11.55 -1.00 -19.36
C SER A 48 -11.49 0.04 -18.24
N ASN A 49 -10.40 0.00 -17.46
CA ASN A 49 -10.04 1.10 -16.56
C ASN A 49 -9.81 2.43 -17.29
N ASN A 50 -9.86 2.46 -18.62
CA ASN A 50 -9.52 3.63 -19.43
C ASN A 50 -10.71 4.51 -19.78
N ASP A 51 -11.89 4.25 -19.18
CA ASP A 51 -13.16 4.91 -19.54
C ASP A 51 -13.37 4.87 -21.06
N GLN A 52 -12.99 3.75 -21.66
CA GLN A 52 -12.93 3.54 -23.10
C GLN A 52 -13.68 2.25 -23.41
N LEU A 53 -14.60 2.36 -24.36
CA LEU A 53 -15.26 1.23 -24.96
C LEU A 53 -14.55 0.98 -26.29
N ALA A 54 -13.81 -0.11 -26.34
CA ALA A 54 -13.13 -0.57 -27.53
C ALA A 54 -13.75 -1.89 -27.98
N ALA A 55 -14.01 -2.02 -29.28
CA ALA A 55 -14.35 -3.27 -29.93
C ALA A 55 -13.33 -3.49 -31.03
N SER A 56 -12.67 -4.64 -31.03
CA SER A 56 -11.75 -5.04 -32.09
C SER A 56 -12.13 -6.42 -32.62
N ILE A 57 -11.87 -6.65 -33.91
CA ILE A 57 -11.83 -7.99 -34.50
C ILE A 57 -10.37 -8.36 -34.61
N LYS A 58 -9.99 -9.46 -33.97
CA LYS A 58 -8.68 -10.05 -34.10
C LYS A 58 -8.74 -11.24 -35.05
N THR A 59 -8.00 -11.17 -36.14
CA THR A 59 -7.72 -12.33 -37.01
C THR A 59 -6.32 -12.86 -36.72
N ASN A 60 -5.96 -14.01 -37.31
CA ASN A 60 -4.62 -14.61 -37.16
C ASN A 60 -3.48 -13.70 -37.67
N GLU A 61 -3.80 -12.72 -38.53
CA GLU A 61 -2.80 -11.85 -39.17
C GLU A 61 -2.86 -10.39 -38.68
N LYS A 62 -4.01 -9.92 -38.19
CA LYS A 62 -4.21 -8.51 -37.87
C LYS A 62 -5.31 -8.28 -36.84
N GLU A 63 -5.08 -7.32 -35.95
CA GLU A 63 -6.14 -6.73 -35.14
C GLU A 63 -6.68 -5.49 -35.84
N THR A 64 -8.00 -5.45 -36.07
CA THR A 64 -8.71 -4.29 -36.61
C THR A 64 -9.62 -3.73 -35.54
N VAL A 65 -9.35 -2.51 -35.10
CA VAL A 65 -10.21 -1.79 -34.15
C VAL A 65 -11.45 -1.30 -34.90
N LEU A 66 -12.62 -1.81 -34.51
CA LEU A 66 -13.91 -1.44 -35.11
C LEU A 66 -14.51 -0.20 -34.46
N LEU A 67 -14.32 -0.08 -33.15
CA LEU A 67 -14.85 1.02 -32.36
C LEU A 67 -13.84 1.33 -31.27
N ASP A 68 -13.51 2.61 -31.12
CA ASP A 68 -12.75 3.11 -30.00
C ASP A 68 -13.36 4.44 -29.57
N THR A 69 -14.13 4.43 -28.48
CA THR A 69 -14.80 5.62 -27.97
C THR A 69 -14.59 5.80 -26.48
N LYS A 70 -14.33 7.04 -26.08
CA LYS A 70 -14.27 7.42 -24.67
C LYS A 70 -15.69 7.55 -24.12
N THR A 71 -15.98 6.76 -23.10
CA THR A 71 -17.21 6.84 -22.31
C THR A 71 -17.24 8.16 -21.53
N TYR A 72 -18.43 8.73 -21.39
CA TYR A 72 -18.66 9.97 -20.65
C TYR A 72 -19.94 9.84 -19.85
N GLY A 73 -19.98 10.49 -18.68
CA GLY A 73 -21.12 10.40 -17.79
C GLY A 73 -21.18 9.09 -17.00
N GLY A 74 -22.06 9.08 -16.00
CA GLY A 74 -22.18 7.98 -15.04
C GLY A 74 -21.12 8.02 -13.94
N LEU A 75 -21.51 7.53 -12.77
CA LEU A 75 -20.63 7.38 -11.62
C LEU A 75 -19.75 6.14 -11.80
N LYS A 76 -18.48 6.23 -11.41
CA LYS A 76 -17.55 5.10 -11.36
C LYS A 76 -16.78 5.12 -10.04
N ILE A 77 -16.46 3.93 -9.56
CA ILE A 77 -15.65 3.70 -8.37
C ILE A 77 -14.44 2.87 -8.80
N ASP A 78 -13.24 3.46 -8.71
CA ASP A 78 -11.98 2.76 -8.97
C ASP A 78 -11.28 2.47 -7.64
N PHE A 79 -10.91 1.22 -7.41
CA PHE A 79 -10.05 0.87 -6.29
C PHE A 79 -8.59 1.02 -6.69
N SER A 80 -7.76 1.53 -5.79
CA SER A 80 -6.33 1.73 -6.01
C SER A 80 -5.54 1.40 -4.74
N SER A 81 -4.27 1.04 -4.91
CA SER A 81 -3.34 0.91 -3.79
C SER A 81 -1.97 1.47 -4.16
N GLY A 82 -1.22 1.88 -3.15
CA GLY A 82 0.09 2.49 -3.33
C GLY A 82 0.70 2.96 -2.04
N PHE A 83 1.68 3.85 -2.18
CA PHE A 83 2.46 4.39 -1.08
C PHE A 83 2.03 5.82 -0.76
N PHE A 84 1.81 6.07 0.52
CA PHE A 84 1.29 7.34 1.01
C PHE A 84 2.18 7.88 2.11
N PHE A 85 2.62 9.11 1.93
CA PHE A 85 3.24 9.92 2.96
C PHE A 85 2.16 10.56 3.82
N HIS A 86 2.38 10.62 5.12
CA HIS A 86 1.41 11.18 6.04
C HIS A 86 2.05 11.85 7.26
N GLY A 87 1.31 12.79 7.83
CA GLY A 87 1.73 13.49 9.04
C GLY A 87 1.33 12.82 10.36
N ILE A 88 0.63 11.67 10.35
CA ILE A 88 0.46 10.86 11.57
C ILE A 88 1.85 10.41 12.00
N ASN A 89 2.39 11.09 13.01
CA ASN A 89 3.73 10.88 13.52
C ASN A 89 3.69 9.94 14.70
N ASN A 90 4.17 8.73 14.49
CA ASN A 90 4.40 7.78 15.57
C ASN A 90 5.82 7.97 16.07
N MET A 91 5.94 8.66 17.21
CA MET A 91 7.22 8.77 17.88
C MET A 91 7.56 7.41 18.46
N SER A 92 8.70 6.84 18.04
CA SER A 92 9.25 5.65 18.68
C SER A 92 10.03 6.09 19.91
N TYR A 93 9.57 5.62 21.07
CA TYR A 93 10.25 5.83 22.33
C TYR A 93 11.07 4.58 22.67
N THR A 94 12.30 4.78 23.13
CA THR A 94 13.14 3.67 23.61
C THR A 94 13.77 4.04 24.93
N GLN A 95 13.85 3.07 25.84
CA GLN A 95 14.55 3.25 27.10
C GLN A 95 16.00 2.77 26.93
N SER A 96 16.95 3.58 27.36
CA SER A 96 18.34 3.17 27.41
C SER A 96 18.99 3.67 28.70
N LYS A 97 19.80 2.79 29.30
CA LYS A 97 20.56 3.10 30.51
C LYS A 97 21.71 4.04 30.16
N GLN A 98 21.84 5.13 30.90
CA GLN A 98 22.92 6.10 30.77
C GLN A 98 23.55 6.39 32.12
N SER A 99 24.82 6.77 32.08
CA SER A 99 25.60 7.16 33.25
C SER A 99 25.99 8.63 33.15
N PHE A 100 25.86 9.36 34.24
CA PHE A 100 26.22 10.76 34.35
C PHE A 100 27.12 10.99 35.56
N ARG A 101 27.95 12.01 35.47
CA ARG A 101 28.91 12.38 36.51
C ARG A 101 28.56 13.75 37.06
N TYR A 102 28.63 13.93 38.37
CA TYR A 102 28.33 15.20 39.01
C TYR A 102 29.32 15.50 40.13
N LYS A 103 29.51 16.78 40.43
CA LYS A 103 30.27 17.23 41.60
C LYS A 103 29.43 17.04 42.85
N GLU A 104 29.98 16.42 43.87
CA GLU A 104 29.30 16.29 45.15
C GLU A 104 29.20 17.66 45.85
N GLN A 105 27.99 17.97 46.32
CA GLN A 105 27.68 19.17 47.07
C GLN A 105 27.29 18.77 48.49
N ARG A 106 27.78 19.54 49.47
CA ARG A 106 27.33 19.47 50.84
C ARG A 106 26.40 20.65 51.09
N LEU A 107 25.16 20.32 51.45
CA LEU A 107 24.20 21.30 51.93
C LEU A 107 24.44 21.52 53.43
N SER A 108 24.58 22.77 53.83
CA SER A 108 24.67 23.18 55.22
C SER A 108 23.63 24.25 55.47
N VAL A 109 22.95 24.18 56.61
CA VAL A 109 22.05 25.25 57.04
C VAL A 109 22.89 26.25 57.82
N ASN A 110 22.89 27.50 57.38
CA ASN A 110 23.44 28.60 58.15
C ASN A 110 22.58 28.78 59.40
N THR A 111 23.12 28.46 60.56
CA THR A 111 22.38 28.45 61.84
C THR A 111 21.99 29.85 62.32
N VAL A 112 22.52 30.91 61.71
CA VAL A 112 22.24 32.30 62.08
C VAL A 112 21.17 32.92 61.18
N THR A 113 21.22 32.66 59.87
CA THR A 113 20.27 33.23 58.90
C THR A 113 19.14 32.26 58.52
N GLY A 114 19.27 30.98 58.87
CA GLY A 114 18.36 29.90 58.45
C GLY A 114 18.46 29.55 56.97
N GLN A 115 19.39 30.16 56.22
CA GLN A 115 19.54 29.93 54.78
C GLN A 115 20.32 28.63 54.50
N LEU A 116 19.99 28.00 53.37
CA LEU A 116 20.71 26.84 52.85
C LEU A 116 21.93 27.31 52.05
N ASP A 117 23.13 27.01 52.57
CA ASP A 117 24.39 27.18 51.86
C ASP A 117 24.79 25.87 51.18
N SER A 118 25.32 25.97 49.95
CA SER A 118 25.86 24.82 49.21
C SER A 118 27.35 25.00 48.96
N SER A 119 28.15 23.98 49.29
CA SER A 119 29.59 23.96 49.01
C SER A 119 29.96 22.68 48.26
N PHE A 120 30.90 22.79 47.33
CA PHE A 120 31.42 21.63 46.59
C PHE A 120 32.48 20.91 47.43
N THR A 121 32.37 19.59 47.58
CA THR A 121 33.35 18.78 48.35
C THR A 121 34.60 18.44 47.53
N GLY A 122 34.58 18.67 46.22
CA GLY A 122 35.65 18.31 45.28
C GLY A 122 35.59 16.87 44.78
N ALA A 123 34.75 16.01 45.38
CA ALA A 123 34.53 14.65 44.90
C ALA A 123 33.64 14.63 43.65
N ILE A 124 33.98 13.77 42.70
CA ILE A 124 33.14 13.46 41.53
C ILE A 124 32.42 12.15 41.80
N LYS A 125 31.10 12.14 41.65
CA LYS A 125 30.26 10.96 41.81
C LYS A 125 29.55 10.62 40.51
N ASP A 126 29.29 9.33 40.34
CA ASP A 126 28.57 8.80 39.19
C ASP A 126 27.17 8.36 39.61
N THR A 127 26.22 8.48 38.69
CA THR A 127 24.88 7.94 38.82
C THR A 127 24.43 7.37 37.49
N SER A 128 23.65 6.29 37.51
CA SER A 128 23.16 5.64 36.29
C SER A 128 21.70 5.28 36.44
N GLY A 129 20.95 5.36 35.34
CA GLY A 129 19.55 4.98 35.32
C GLY A 129 19.00 4.97 33.91
N LEU A 130 17.74 4.57 33.78
CA LEU A 130 17.04 4.50 32.49
C LEU A 130 16.53 5.89 32.12
N LEU A 131 16.70 6.24 30.84
CA LEU A 131 16.19 7.46 30.25
C LEU A 131 15.36 7.15 29.01
N ILE A 132 14.40 8.03 28.71
CA ILE A 132 13.55 7.91 27.54
C ILE A 132 14.17 8.68 26.38
N TYR A 133 14.35 8.01 25.26
CA TYR A 133 14.79 8.59 24.02
C TYR A 133 13.62 8.72 23.07
N ASN A 134 13.48 9.90 22.49
CA ASN A 134 12.61 10.11 21.34
C ASN A 134 13.45 9.90 20.07
N LYS A 135 13.17 8.85 19.28
CA LYS A 135 13.80 8.72 17.96
C LYS A 135 13.24 9.80 17.04
N THR A 136 14.14 10.51 16.36
CA THR A 136 13.84 11.66 15.50
C THR A 136 12.69 11.40 14.53
N ARG A 137 11.86 12.43 14.32
CA ARG A 137 10.75 12.46 13.38
C ARG A 137 11.22 12.05 11.98
N LYS A 138 10.93 10.82 11.56
CA LYS A 138 11.07 10.42 10.16
C LYS A 138 9.76 10.74 9.45
N ILE A 139 9.85 11.08 8.17
CA ILE A 139 8.69 11.17 7.29
C ILE A 139 8.03 9.78 7.30
N ASN A 140 6.76 9.70 7.68
CA ASN A 140 6.03 8.46 7.76
C ASN A 140 5.44 8.13 6.39
N TYR A 141 5.68 6.91 5.93
CA TYR A 141 5.09 6.37 4.72
C TYR A 141 4.48 5.00 5.02
N SER A 142 3.33 4.73 4.41
CA SER A 142 2.60 3.48 4.61
C SER A 142 1.93 3.06 3.30
N ALA A 143 1.61 1.77 3.20
CA ALA A 143 0.75 1.27 2.13
C ALA A 143 -0.72 1.56 2.47
N ALA A 144 -1.49 1.99 1.48
CA ALA A 144 -2.92 2.22 1.64
C ALA A 144 -3.73 1.68 0.47
N PHE A 145 -5.02 1.52 0.73
CA PHE A 145 -6.05 1.18 -0.24
C PHE A 145 -7.06 2.31 -0.29
N LEU A 146 -7.37 2.81 -1.48
CA LEU A 146 -8.32 3.89 -1.72
C LEU A 146 -9.38 3.46 -2.73
N ALA A 147 -10.64 3.79 -2.44
CA ALA A 147 -11.73 3.85 -3.39
C ALA A 147 -11.87 5.29 -3.90
N ASN A 148 -11.81 5.47 -5.22
CA ASN A 148 -11.90 6.76 -5.89
C ASN A 148 -13.24 6.84 -6.62
N ILE A 149 -14.10 7.74 -6.17
CA ILE A 149 -15.46 7.95 -6.69
C ILE A 149 -15.46 9.19 -7.58
N TYR A 150 -15.79 9.04 -8.86
CA TYR A 150 -15.83 10.13 -9.83
C TYR A 150 -16.90 9.93 -10.89
N THR A 151 -17.25 11.02 -11.56
CA THR A 151 -18.01 11.00 -12.80
C THR A 151 -17.06 10.79 -13.98
N ARG A 152 -17.39 9.87 -14.89
CA ARG A 152 -16.54 9.63 -16.06
C ARG A 152 -16.47 10.87 -16.94
N SER A 153 -15.27 11.33 -17.24
CA SER A 153 -15.01 12.42 -18.18
C SER A 153 -14.32 11.88 -19.43
N ARG A 154 -14.49 12.58 -20.58
CA ARG A 154 -13.73 12.27 -21.80
C ARG A 154 -12.26 12.70 -21.73
N GLY A 155 -11.88 13.38 -20.65
CA GLY A 155 -10.55 13.95 -20.45
C GLY A 155 -9.49 12.88 -20.18
N SER A 156 -8.23 13.30 -20.21
CA SER A 156 -7.10 12.45 -19.80
C SER A 156 -6.95 12.37 -18.27
N VAL A 157 -7.67 13.22 -17.55
CA VAL A 157 -7.64 13.33 -16.09
C VAL A 157 -9.07 13.28 -15.56
N ASN A 158 -9.31 12.38 -14.62
CA ASN A 158 -10.55 12.35 -13.83
C ASN A 158 -10.29 12.87 -12.42
N HIS A 159 -11.28 13.56 -11.87
CA HIS A 159 -11.26 14.14 -10.54
C HIS A 159 -12.17 13.30 -9.64
N ALA A 160 -11.62 12.74 -8.57
CA ALA A 160 -12.35 11.83 -7.69
C ALA A 160 -12.27 12.25 -6.23
N LEU A 161 -13.36 11.97 -5.51
CA LEU A 161 -13.32 11.87 -4.05
C LEU A 161 -12.74 10.51 -3.68
N SER A 162 -11.71 10.50 -2.84
CA SER A 162 -11.00 9.29 -2.46
C SER A 162 -11.22 8.98 -0.97
N PHE A 163 -11.64 7.76 -0.66
CA PHE A 163 -11.79 7.26 0.71
C PHE A 163 -11.08 5.93 0.84
N GLY A 164 -10.51 5.64 2.00
CA GLY A 164 -9.89 4.35 2.19
C GLY A 164 -9.19 4.19 3.52
N PHE A 165 -8.25 3.27 3.55
CA PHE A 165 -7.54 2.92 4.77
C PHE A 165 -6.08 2.66 4.51
N MET A 166 -5.28 2.98 5.51
CA MET A 166 -3.84 2.84 5.51
C MET A 166 -3.41 1.94 6.65
N LEU A 167 -2.52 1.01 6.35
CA LEU A 167 -1.94 0.10 7.32
C LEU A 167 -0.64 0.71 7.81
N ASN A 168 -0.62 1.10 9.08
CA ASN A 168 0.56 1.67 9.69
C ASN A 168 1.35 0.57 10.40
N ASN A 169 2.57 0.29 9.92
CA ASN A 169 3.43 -0.78 10.42
C ASN A 169 4.25 -0.37 11.66
N SER A 170 3.76 0.62 12.41
CA SER A 170 4.61 1.33 13.37
C SER A 170 4.75 0.66 14.73
N ASP A 171 3.92 -0.33 15.09
CA ASP A 171 4.07 -1.17 16.29
C ASP A 171 3.09 -2.35 16.16
N ASN A 172 3.29 -3.44 16.91
CA ASN A 172 2.63 -4.77 16.87
C ASN A 172 1.08 -4.84 16.78
N ASN A 173 0.38 -3.72 16.67
CA ASN A 173 -1.07 -3.60 16.60
C ASN A 173 -1.63 -3.09 15.26
N PHE A 174 -0.81 -2.95 14.19
CA PHE A 174 -1.24 -2.54 12.83
C PHE A 174 -2.43 -1.56 12.82
N PRO A 175 -2.33 -0.38 13.45
CA PRO A 175 -3.49 0.49 13.60
C PRO A 175 -4.00 0.91 12.21
N LEU A 176 -5.26 0.57 11.95
CA LEU A 176 -5.99 0.99 10.76
C LEU A 176 -6.20 2.51 10.84
N ASN A 177 -5.67 3.23 9.86
CA ASN A 177 -5.90 4.66 9.72
C ASN A 177 -6.92 4.88 8.59
N LEU A 178 -7.91 5.73 8.83
CA LEU A 178 -8.92 6.08 7.84
C LEU A 178 -8.46 7.29 7.02
N MET A 179 -8.68 7.27 5.72
CA MET A 179 -8.28 8.31 4.79
C MET A 179 -9.49 8.85 4.04
N ALA A 180 -9.55 10.17 3.89
CA ALA A 180 -10.54 10.85 3.07
C ALA A 180 -9.88 12.03 2.36
N GLY A 181 -10.20 12.24 1.10
CA GLY A 181 -9.55 13.30 0.33
C GLY A 181 -9.97 13.36 -1.11
N TYR A 182 -9.07 13.90 -1.89
CA TYR A 182 -9.25 14.14 -3.30
C TYR A 182 -8.14 13.45 -4.08
N SER A 183 -8.47 12.95 -5.27
CA SER A 183 -7.53 12.29 -6.15
C SER A 183 -7.67 12.75 -7.59
N PHE A 184 -6.52 12.85 -8.26
CA PHE A 184 -6.40 13.06 -9.69
C PHE A 184 -6.01 11.74 -10.33
N LEU A 185 -6.89 11.21 -11.16
CA LEU A 185 -6.74 9.95 -11.85
C LEU A 185 -6.24 10.23 -13.26
N VAL A 186 -4.98 9.94 -13.53
CA VAL A 186 -4.35 10.16 -14.82
C VAL A 186 -4.19 8.82 -15.54
N GLN A 187 -4.62 8.79 -16.80
CA GLN A 187 -4.47 7.62 -17.64
C GLN A 187 -3.02 7.48 -18.15
N ALA A 188 -2.39 6.34 -17.89
CA ALA A 188 -1.05 6.00 -18.36
C ALA A 188 -1.10 4.63 -19.07
N ASN A 189 -1.28 4.64 -20.40
CA ASN A 189 -1.47 3.45 -21.24
C ASN A 189 -2.67 2.59 -20.79
N LYS A 190 -2.43 1.37 -20.28
CA LYS A 190 -3.46 0.43 -19.79
C LYS A 190 -3.70 0.52 -18.28
N THR A 191 -2.97 1.39 -17.58
CA THR A 191 -3.06 1.56 -16.13
C THR A 191 -3.40 3.01 -15.81
N ARG A 192 -4.03 3.22 -14.66
CA ARG A 192 -4.37 4.54 -14.17
C ARG A 192 -3.60 4.80 -12.89
N ILE A 193 -2.93 5.95 -12.87
CA ILE A 193 -2.19 6.44 -11.71
C ILE A 193 -3.08 7.46 -11.02
N ALA A 194 -3.28 7.29 -9.73
CA ALA A 194 -3.99 8.23 -8.89
C ALA A 194 -2.98 8.99 -8.03
N VAL A 195 -3.04 10.31 -8.08
CA VAL A 195 -2.36 11.20 -7.13
C VAL A 195 -3.39 11.67 -6.14
N SER A 196 -3.26 11.27 -4.87
CA SER A 196 -4.26 11.57 -3.85
C SER A 196 -3.67 12.39 -2.71
N LEU A 197 -4.46 13.34 -2.22
CA LEU A 197 -4.13 14.19 -1.09
C LEU A 197 -5.38 14.39 -0.23
N GLY A 198 -5.20 14.52 1.07
CA GLY A 198 -6.33 14.74 1.96
C GLY A 198 -5.99 14.59 3.41
N THR A 199 -6.96 14.14 4.18
CA THR A 199 -6.86 13.92 5.62
C THR A 199 -6.81 12.45 5.95
N VAL A 200 -5.99 12.12 6.95
CA VAL A 200 -5.88 10.80 7.53
C VAL A 200 -6.15 10.91 9.02
N TRP A 201 -7.01 10.05 9.52
CA TRP A 201 -7.37 9.94 10.92
C TRP A 201 -6.94 8.58 11.44
N GLY A 202 -6.28 8.57 12.59
CA GLY A 202 -5.70 7.35 13.14
C GLY A 202 -5.25 7.51 14.57
N LYS A 203 -4.56 6.49 15.09
CA LYS A 203 -3.94 6.54 16.41
C LYS A 203 -2.46 6.90 16.26
N ARG A 204 -1.97 7.77 17.15
CA ARG A 204 -0.55 8.04 17.32
C ARG A 204 -0.08 7.62 18.71
N THR A 205 1.15 7.14 18.77
CA THR A 205 1.85 6.82 20.01
C THR A 205 2.26 8.12 20.71
N VAL A 206 1.96 8.24 22.00
CA VAL A 206 2.37 9.38 22.84
C VAL A 206 2.93 8.88 24.16
N LEU A 207 3.83 9.64 24.75
CA LEU A 207 4.22 9.41 26.14
C LEU A 207 3.08 9.83 27.07
N PRO A 208 2.85 9.09 28.15
CA PRO A 208 1.99 9.56 29.24
C PRO A 208 2.62 10.80 29.90
N VAL A 209 1.79 11.65 30.50
CA VAL A 209 2.21 12.95 31.06
C VAL A 209 3.24 12.76 32.17
N GLU A 210 3.11 11.66 32.92
CA GLU A 210 4.01 11.26 34.00
C GLU A 210 5.41 10.90 33.47
N ALA A 211 5.51 10.45 32.21
CA ALA A 211 6.77 10.04 31.60
C ALA A 211 7.52 11.20 30.90
N GLU A 212 6.83 12.29 30.54
CA GLU A 212 7.43 13.44 29.82
C GLU A 212 8.69 14.03 30.51
N PRO A 213 8.76 14.17 31.85
CA PRO A 213 9.93 14.71 32.53
C PRO A 213 11.20 13.85 32.41
N TYR A 214 11.08 12.58 32.01
CA TYR A 214 12.20 11.65 31.85
C TYR A 214 12.70 11.56 30.40
N VAL A 215 12.12 12.37 29.49
CA VAL A 215 12.59 12.48 28.11
C VAL A 215 13.93 13.19 28.09
N TRP A 216 14.94 12.46 27.65
CA TRP A 216 16.30 12.97 27.57
C TRP A 216 16.58 13.58 26.21
N ASN A 217 17.04 14.83 26.22
CA ASN A 217 17.61 15.46 25.05
C ASN A 217 19.15 15.45 25.16
N LYS A 218 19.78 14.65 24.29
CA LYS A 218 21.23 14.49 24.23
C LYS A 218 21.97 15.77 23.81
N GLU A 219 21.31 16.66 23.07
CA GLU A 219 21.91 17.93 22.62
C GLU A 219 22.06 18.91 23.78
N THR A 220 21.08 18.98 24.68
CA THR A 220 21.12 19.89 25.84
C THR A 220 21.84 19.28 27.04
N ASN A 221 21.79 17.95 27.20
CA ASN A 221 22.30 17.24 28.36
C ASN A 221 23.20 16.07 27.96
N PRO A 222 24.38 16.28 27.36
CA PRO A 222 25.21 15.18 26.87
C PRO A 222 25.70 14.26 28.01
N ALA A 223 25.79 12.95 27.73
CA ALA A 223 26.14 11.93 28.73
C ALA A 223 27.52 12.16 29.39
N ASN A 224 28.47 12.74 28.66
CA ASN A 224 29.82 12.99 29.15
C ASN A 224 29.98 14.29 29.94
N ARG A 225 28.90 15.09 30.09
CA ARG A 225 28.91 16.34 30.85
C ARG A 225 29.16 16.06 32.33
N LEU A 226 30.03 16.86 32.94
CA LEU A 226 30.14 16.93 34.40
C LEU A 226 29.14 17.96 34.92
N TYR A 227 28.15 17.49 35.67
CA TYR A 227 27.11 18.33 36.28
C TYR A 227 27.62 18.94 37.60
N ASN A 228 27.05 20.08 37.99
CA ASN A 228 27.43 20.73 39.24
C ASN A 228 26.71 20.13 40.45
N SER A 229 25.55 19.51 40.25
CA SER A 229 24.83 18.84 41.33
C SER A 229 24.19 17.53 40.87
N LYS A 230 23.86 16.65 41.83
CA LYS A 230 23.01 15.48 41.59
C LYS A 230 21.63 15.90 41.06
N TYR A 231 21.13 17.06 41.50
CA TYR A 231 19.83 17.59 41.10
C TYR A 231 19.80 18.17 39.68
N ASP A 232 20.97 18.43 39.09
CA ASP A 232 21.09 18.92 37.71
C ASP A 232 21.12 17.75 36.69
N VAL A 233 21.33 16.52 37.16
CA VAL A 233 21.36 15.33 36.31
C VAL A 233 19.93 15.04 35.80
N PRO A 234 19.76 14.61 34.53
CA PRO A 234 18.46 14.20 34.02
C PRO A 234 17.78 13.17 34.93
N LYS A 235 16.47 13.31 35.13
CA LYS A 235 15.70 12.39 35.96
C LYS A 235 15.62 11.01 35.28
N PHE A 236 15.79 9.95 36.05
CA PHE A 236 15.65 8.58 35.57
C PHE A 236 14.23 8.08 35.75
N VAL A 237 13.76 7.25 34.80
CA VAL A 237 12.47 6.57 34.90
C VAL A 237 12.63 5.26 35.67
N ASP A 238 11.66 4.97 36.54
CA ASP A 238 11.56 3.69 37.24
C ASP A 238 10.62 2.75 36.47
N GLY A 239 11.15 1.60 36.05
CA GLY A 239 10.38 0.56 35.35
C GLY A 239 10.13 0.79 33.87
N ASP A 240 9.29 -0.07 33.30
CA ASP A 240 8.90 -0.02 31.89
C ASP A 240 7.81 1.03 31.66
N ILE A 241 7.91 1.76 30.55
CA ILE A 241 6.91 2.77 30.21
C ILE A 241 5.84 2.15 29.33
N GLN A 242 4.60 2.31 29.75
CA GLN A 242 3.45 2.03 28.89
C GLN A 242 3.17 3.26 28.02
N LEU A 243 3.15 3.03 26.70
CA LEU A 243 2.84 4.07 25.73
C LEU A 243 1.33 4.22 25.59
N ASP A 244 0.89 5.48 25.48
CA ASP A 244 -0.50 5.82 25.26
C ASP A 244 -0.79 5.95 23.76
N TYR A 245 -2.04 5.67 23.38
CA TYR A 245 -2.51 5.85 22.02
C TYR A 245 -3.62 6.90 21.98
N LYS A 246 -3.35 8.02 21.30
CA LYS A 246 -4.34 9.10 21.14
C LYS A 246 -4.76 9.22 19.69
N GLY A 247 -6.04 9.53 19.48
CA GLY A 247 -6.56 9.88 18.17
C GLY A 247 -5.83 11.11 17.60
N ALA A 248 -5.50 11.08 16.31
CA ALA A 248 -4.84 12.16 15.61
C ALA A 248 -5.39 12.29 14.19
N LEU A 249 -5.63 13.53 13.79
CA LEU A 249 -5.98 13.91 12.43
C LEU A 249 -4.79 14.63 11.80
N SER A 250 -4.44 14.28 10.57
CA SER A 250 -3.33 14.89 9.84
C SER A 250 -3.56 14.86 8.34
N TRP A 251 -2.65 15.48 7.57
CA TRP A 251 -2.61 15.37 6.12
C TRP A 251 -1.99 14.04 5.64
N TYR A 252 -2.35 13.63 4.43
CA TYR A 252 -1.63 12.64 3.63
C TYR A 252 -1.44 13.12 2.18
N PHE A 253 -0.43 12.55 1.52
CA PHE A 253 -0.18 12.67 0.09
C PHE A 253 0.37 11.35 -0.42
N GLY A 254 -0.08 10.87 -1.58
CA GLY A 254 0.50 9.66 -2.14
C GLY A 254 0.13 9.38 -3.57
N LEU A 255 0.77 8.33 -4.08
CA LEU A 255 0.60 7.83 -5.43
C LEU A 255 0.09 6.40 -5.34
N SER A 256 -1.00 6.11 -6.03
CA SER A 256 -1.57 4.77 -6.14
C SER A 256 -1.84 4.36 -7.57
N PHE A 257 -1.93 3.06 -7.79
CA PHE A 257 -2.28 2.47 -9.07
C PHE A 257 -3.66 1.85 -8.96
N SER A 258 -4.55 2.16 -9.90
CA SER A 258 -5.88 1.57 -9.93
C SER A 258 -5.79 0.09 -10.28
N PHE A 259 -6.46 -0.75 -9.49
CA PHE A 259 -6.73 -2.13 -9.83
C PHE A 259 -7.70 -2.13 -11.00
N ALA A 260 -7.25 -2.49 -12.20
CA ALA A 260 -8.19 -2.91 -13.24
C ALA A 260 -8.55 -4.36 -12.95
N SER A 261 -9.82 -4.72 -13.17
CA SER A 261 -10.20 -6.09 -13.46
C SER A 261 -9.22 -6.62 -14.52
N THR A 262 -8.21 -7.38 -14.08
CA THR A 262 -7.35 -8.16 -14.96
C THR A 262 -8.19 -9.33 -15.43
N GLY A 263 -9.16 -9.04 -16.30
CA GLY A 263 -9.66 -10.04 -17.24
C GLY A 263 -8.50 -10.34 -18.17
N LYS A 264 -7.78 -11.43 -17.86
CA LYS A 264 -7.01 -12.12 -18.89
C LYS A 264 -7.97 -12.81 -19.83
#